data_AF-X1TP98-F1
#
_entry.id   AF-X1TP98-F1
#
_cell.length_a   1.000
_cell.length_b   1.000
_cell.length_c   1.000
_cell.angle_alpha   90.00
_cell.angle_beta   90.00
_cell.angle_gamma   90.00
#
_symmetry.space_group_name_H-M   'P 1'
#
loop_
_entity.id
_entity.type
_entity.pdbx_description
1 polymer ?
#
loop_
_entity_poly.entity_id
_entity_poly.type
_entity_poly.pdbx_seq_one_letter_code
_entity_poly.pdbx_strand_id
1 'polypeptide(L)'
;MARYDYFVVNPKTKKYIRVGGGTYNRLVRDGVSFKRQKPVWRALASKSYTAKVKPKPGVQKKRQSLQRAKSVTVSKKEFAKFRAWVKKNRPSQLADIDRMHKSKRKSATRFWRALAPKRGKERTRMKANCGDVCFLIPEKKKFPVCSFYDLETKGQCRLDRSGVASAKVRARQWKYPEVEKLAAKLEQDFYKPL
;
A
#
# COMPACT_ATOMS: atom_id res chain seq x y z
N MET A 1 -3.05 14.70 19.82
CA MET A 1 -4.11 15.74 19.84
C MET A 1 -5.16 15.39 18.79
N ALA A 2 -6.38 15.06 19.22
CA ALA A 2 -7.49 14.86 18.29
C ALA A 2 -7.80 16.19 17.60
N ARG A 3 -7.82 16.21 16.27
CA ARG A 3 -8.29 17.38 15.51
C ARG A 3 -9.81 17.29 15.42
N TYR A 4 -10.49 18.23 16.06
CA TYR A 4 -11.95 18.31 16.02
C TYR A 4 -12.39 19.04 14.75
N ASP A 5 -13.30 18.41 14.01
CA ASP A 5 -13.90 19.00 12.83
C ASP A 5 -15.27 19.60 13.18
N TYR A 6 -15.45 20.89 12.91
CA TYR A 6 -16.71 21.59 13.10
C TYR A 6 -17.60 21.45 11.85
N PHE A 7 -18.92 21.31 12.04
CA PHE A 7 -19.92 21.21 10.97
C PHE A 7 -21.04 22.24 11.16
N VAL A 8 -21.56 22.77 10.05
CA VAL A 8 -22.72 23.67 10.00
C VAL A 8 -23.74 23.17 8.97
N VAL A 9 -25.01 23.52 9.10
CA VAL A 9 -26.05 23.14 8.13
C VAL A 9 -26.10 24.15 6.98
N ASN A 10 -26.00 23.66 5.75
CA ASN A 10 -26.23 24.47 4.56
C ASN A 10 -27.70 24.92 4.51
N PRO A 11 -28.01 26.23 4.47
CA PRO A 11 -29.39 26.71 4.52
C PRO A 11 -30.22 26.31 3.30
N LYS A 12 -29.59 26.15 2.14
CA LYS A 12 -30.24 25.75 0.87
C LYS A 12 -30.56 24.26 0.83
N THR A 13 -29.60 23.41 1.22
CA THR A 13 -29.73 21.94 1.06
C THR A 13 -30.12 21.20 2.33
N LYS A 14 -30.13 21.89 3.48
CA LYS A 14 -30.31 21.31 4.83
C LYS A 14 -29.32 20.19 5.18
N LYS A 15 -28.20 20.08 4.45
CA LYS A 15 -27.14 19.08 4.69
C LYS A 15 -26.02 19.68 5.56
N TYR A 16 -25.41 18.84 6.39
CA TYR A 16 -24.21 19.20 7.16
C TYR A 16 -23.00 19.36 6.23
N ILE A 17 -22.28 20.45 6.39
CA ILE A 17 -21.03 20.76 5.69
C ILE A 17 -19.93 21.07 6.69
N ARG A 18 -18.70 20.65 6.40
CA ARG A 18 -17.53 20.88 7.26
C ARG A 18 -17.07 22.33 7.18
N VAL A 19 -16.92 22.99 8.33
CA VAL A 19 -16.38 24.35 8.44
C VAL A 19 -14.94 24.37 7.90
N GLY A 20 -14.63 25.33 7.03
CA GLY A 20 -13.35 25.43 6.32
C GLY A 20 -13.20 24.50 5.10
N GLY A 21 -14.17 23.61 4.85
CA GLY A 21 -14.21 22.79 3.63
C GLY A 21 -14.57 23.60 2.38
N GLY A 22 -14.35 23.03 1.18
CA GLY A 22 -14.59 23.73 -0.09
C GLY A 22 -16.01 24.27 -0.27
N THR A 23 -17.03 23.48 0.10
CA THR A 23 -18.44 23.89 0.05
C THR A 23 -18.74 25.04 1.02
N TYR A 24 -18.16 25.01 2.22
CA TYR A 24 -18.31 26.07 3.21
C TYR A 24 -17.69 27.37 2.69
N ASN A 25 -16.44 27.33 2.22
CA ASN A 25 -15.73 28.50 1.72
C ASN A 25 -16.44 29.14 0.51
N ARG A 26 -17.04 28.33 -0.37
CA ARG A 26 -17.85 28.83 -1.48
C ARG A 26 -19.08 29.59 -0.97
N LEU A 27 -19.85 29.00 -0.07
CA LEU A 27 -21.06 29.62 0.46
C LEU A 27 -20.78 30.92 1.24
N VAL A 28 -19.68 30.96 2.00
CA VAL A 28 -19.24 32.20 2.67
C VAL A 28 -18.90 33.28 1.64
N ARG A 29 -18.21 32.93 0.55
CA ARG A 29 -17.91 33.85 -0.55
C ARG A 29 -19.18 34.36 -1.25
N ASP A 30 -20.19 33.50 -1.36
CA ASP A 30 -21.50 33.83 -1.92
C ASP A 30 -22.38 34.63 -0.92
N GLY A 31 -21.83 35.12 0.20
CA GLY A 31 -22.53 35.97 1.17
C GLY A 31 -23.47 35.21 2.12
N VAL A 32 -23.42 33.88 2.16
CA VAL A 32 -24.30 33.08 3.02
C VAL A 32 -23.81 33.13 4.47
N SER A 33 -24.63 33.66 5.38
CA SER A 33 -24.35 33.64 6.81
C SER A 33 -24.82 32.34 7.46
N PHE A 34 -24.00 31.78 8.34
CA PHE A 34 -24.33 30.59 9.12
C PHE A 34 -24.66 31.00 10.55
N LYS A 35 -25.85 30.66 11.04
CA LYS A 35 -26.19 30.84 12.46
C LYS A 35 -25.29 29.91 13.30
N ARG A 36 -24.75 30.41 14.41
CA ARG A 36 -24.01 29.58 15.38
C ARG A 36 -24.92 28.44 15.85
N GLN A 37 -24.59 27.22 15.48
CA GLN A 37 -25.26 26.01 15.96
C GLN A 37 -24.37 25.33 16.99
N LYS A 38 -24.98 24.67 17.98
CA LYS A 38 -24.25 23.82 18.94
C LYS A 38 -23.49 22.75 18.14
N PRO A 39 -22.21 22.48 18.44
CA PRO A 39 -21.44 21.47 17.73
C PRO A 39 -22.17 20.13 17.84
N VAL A 40 -22.57 19.58 16.69
CA VAL A 40 -23.21 18.27 16.66
C VAL A 40 -22.11 17.23 16.78
N TRP A 41 -22.04 16.60 17.96
CA TRP A 41 -21.17 15.46 18.23
C TRP A 41 -21.60 14.28 17.35
N ARG A 42 -21.07 14.20 16.13
CA ARG A 42 -21.05 12.92 15.44
C ARG A 42 -19.71 12.27 15.76
N ALA A 43 -19.74 11.30 16.67
CA ALA A 43 -18.79 10.22 16.61
C ALA A 43 -18.80 9.77 15.14
N LEU A 44 -17.68 9.95 14.44
CA LEU A 44 -17.45 9.33 13.15
C LEU A 44 -17.37 7.84 13.45
N ALA A 45 -18.54 7.22 13.67
CA ALA A 45 -18.72 5.81 13.40
C ALA A 45 -18.26 5.70 11.95
N SER A 46 -17.08 5.09 11.79
CA SER A 46 -16.55 4.63 10.53
C SER A 46 -17.59 3.67 9.97
N LYS A 47 -18.64 4.21 9.34
CA LYS A 47 -19.48 3.49 8.42
C LYS A 47 -18.55 3.13 7.27
N SER A 48 -17.86 2.01 7.45
CA SER A 48 -17.35 1.21 6.37
C SER A 48 -18.51 1.07 5.41
N TYR A 49 -18.45 1.78 4.29
CA TYR A 49 -19.27 1.45 3.15
C TYR A 49 -18.78 0.09 2.65
N THR A 50 -19.21 -0.97 3.33
CA THR A 50 -19.36 -2.27 2.70
C THR A 50 -20.56 -2.14 1.78
N ALA A 51 -20.37 -1.43 0.66
CA ALA A 51 -21.21 -1.66 -0.50
C ALA A 51 -21.12 -3.17 -0.74
N LYS A 52 -22.21 -3.88 -0.44
CA LYS A 52 -22.40 -5.28 -0.84
C LYS A 52 -22.48 -5.27 -2.36
N VAL A 53 -21.34 -5.10 -3.02
CA VAL A 53 -21.18 -5.46 -4.42
C VAL A 53 -21.40 -6.97 -4.42
N LYS A 54 -22.59 -7.40 -4.85
CA LYS A 54 -22.83 -8.80 -5.14
C LYS A 54 -21.73 -9.21 -6.13
N PRO A 55 -20.83 -10.13 -5.78
CA PRO A 55 -19.79 -10.57 -6.70
C PRO A 55 -20.48 -11.10 -7.95
N LYS A 56 -19.99 -10.70 -9.13
CA LYS A 56 -20.48 -11.25 -10.40
C LYS A 56 -20.48 -12.79 -10.31
N PRO A 57 -21.61 -13.46 -10.61
CA PRO A 57 -21.62 -14.92 -10.68
C PRO A 57 -20.65 -15.33 -11.80
N GLY A 58 -19.62 -16.10 -11.45
CA GLY A 58 -18.62 -16.60 -12.41
C GLY A 58 -17.15 -16.39 -12.02
N VAL A 59 -16.83 -15.54 -11.04
CA VAL A 59 -15.46 -15.46 -10.50
C VAL A 59 -15.39 -16.36 -9.27
N GLN A 60 -15.19 -17.66 -9.51
CA GLN A 60 -14.90 -18.63 -8.45
C GLN A 60 -13.78 -18.08 -7.56
N LYS A 61 -14.11 -17.92 -6.27
CA LYS A 61 -13.16 -17.60 -5.21
C LYS A 61 -12.12 -18.71 -5.10
N LYS A 62 -11.04 -18.64 -5.89
CA LYS A 62 -9.72 -19.04 -5.37
C LYS A 62 -9.33 -17.96 -4.37
N ARG A 63 -9.91 -18.05 -3.17
CA ARG A 63 -9.35 -17.47 -1.95
C ARG A 63 -8.06 -18.26 -1.71
N GLN A 64 -7.05 -18.02 -2.54
CA GLN A 64 -5.71 -18.54 -2.31
C GLN A 64 -5.39 -18.10 -0.90
N SER A 65 -5.19 -19.07 -0.03
CA SER A 65 -4.63 -18.86 1.29
C SER A 65 -3.46 -17.90 1.10
N LEU A 66 -3.57 -16.70 1.69
CA LEU A 66 -2.44 -15.80 1.83
C LEU A 66 -1.41 -16.58 2.66
N GLN A 67 -0.55 -17.35 1.99
CA GLN A 67 0.50 -18.11 2.63
C GLN A 67 1.39 -17.09 3.32
N ARG A 68 1.21 -16.93 4.65
CA ARG A 68 1.99 -16.04 5.52
C ARG A 68 3.47 -16.18 5.17
N ALA A 69 4.17 -15.07 5.02
CA ALA A 69 5.58 -15.12 4.64
C ALA A 69 6.37 -15.80 5.76
N LYS A 70 6.94 -16.97 5.48
CA LYS A 70 8.00 -17.53 6.31
C LYS A 70 9.18 -16.56 6.23
N SER A 71 9.82 -16.22 7.34
CA SER A 71 11.10 -15.51 7.32
C SER A 71 12.17 -16.47 6.82
N VAL A 72 12.22 -16.66 5.52
CA VAL A 72 13.19 -17.56 4.89
C VAL A 72 14.55 -16.86 4.95
N THR A 73 15.44 -17.36 5.80
CA THR A 73 16.87 -17.23 5.53
C THR A 73 17.10 -17.81 4.15
N VAL A 74 17.25 -16.94 3.14
CA VAL A 74 17.41 -17.35 1.76
C VAL A 74 18.57 -18.33 1.69
N SER A 75 18.29 -19.57 1.30
CA SER A 75 19.33 -20.60 1.24
C SER A 75 20.42 -20.15 0.25
N LYS A 76 21.66 -20.62 0.43
CA LYS A 76 22.75 -20.33 -0.54
C LYS A 76 22.33 -20.67 -1.99
N LYS A 77 21.56 -21.76 -2.16
CA LYS A 77 21.00 -22.20 -3.45
C LYS A 77 19.99 -21.19 -4.01
N GLU A 78 19.04 -20.72 -3.21
CA GLU A 78 18.07 -19.71 -3.65
C GLU A 78 18.74 -18.36 -3.96
N PHE A 79 19.75 -17.97 -3.18
CA PHE A 79 20.50 -16.75 -3.46
C PHE A 79 21.28 -16.85 -4.78
N ALA A 80 21.87 -18.01 -5.09
CA ALA A 80 22.51 -18.26 -6.37
C ALA A 80 21.52 -18.14 -7.55
N LYS A 81 20.32 -18.72 -7.43
CA LYS A 81 19.24 -18.59 -8.43
C LYS A 81 18.82 -17.13 -8.62
N PHE A 82 18.62 -16.40 -7.52
CA PHE A 82 18.31 -14.98 -7.55
C PHE A 82 19.42 -14.18 -8.23
N ARG A 83 20.68 -14.41 -7.87
CA ARG A 83 21.84 -13.74 -8.47
C ARG A 83 21.93 -14.00 -9.98
N ALA A 84 21.69 -15.24 -10.42
CA ALA A 84 21.65 -15.58 -11.84
C ALA A 84 20.52 -14.83 -12.57
N TRP A 85 19.32 -14.75 -11.98
CA TRP A 85 18.21 -13.98 -12.53
C TRP A 85 18.55 -12.47 -12.63
N VAL A 86 19.20 -11.90 -11.62
CA VAL A 86 19.64 -10.49 -11.65
C VAL A 86 20.68 -10.29 -12.75
N LYS A 87 21.66 -11.18 -12.87
CA LYS A 87 22.67 -11.08 -13.93
C LYS A 87 22.02 -11.02 -15.31
N LYS A 88 20.98 -11.82 -15.53
CA LYS A 88 20.22 -11.85 -16.79
C LYS A 88 19.33 -10.62 -17.01
N ASN A 89 18.54 -10.23 -16.01
CA ASN A 89 17.47 -9.23 -16.20
C ASN A 89 17.83 -7.81 -15.75
N ARG A 90 18.80 -7.68 -14.83
CA ARG A 90 19.16 -6.42 -14.15
C ARG A 90 20.68 -6.35 -13.89
N PRO A 91 21.53 -6.49 -14.93
CA PRO A 91 22.99 -6.60 -14.76
C PRO A 91 23.60 -5.41 -14.00
N SER A 92 23.08 -4.20 -14.21
CA SER A 92 23.54 -2.98 -13.52
C SER A 92 23.37 -3.01 -11.99
N GLN A 93 22.58 -3.94 -11.46
CA GLN A 93 22.35 -4.07 -10.01
C GLN A 93 23.13 -5.23 -9.38
N LEU A 94 23.89 -6.00 -10.18
CA LEU A 94 24.61 -7.18 -9.69
C LEU A 94 25.68 -6.81 -8.66
N ALA A 95 26.49 -5.78 -8.93
CA ALA A 95 27.52 -5.31 -8.02
C ALA A 95 26.94 -4.81 -6.67
N ASP A 96 25.82 -4.09 -6.73
CA ASP A 96 25.09 -3.63 -5.54
C ASP A 96 24.60 -4.81 -4.68
N ILE A 97 24.09 -5.86 -5.33
CA ILE A 97 23.64 -7.08 -4.66
C ILE A 97 24.80 -7.82 -4.03
N ASP A 98 25.90 -7.99 -4.74
CA ASP A 98 27.09 -8.67 -4.19
C ASP A 98 27.65 -7.90 -2.98
N ARG A 99 27.73 -6.56 -3.07
CA ARG A 99 28.11 -5.71 -1.93
C ARG A 99 27.13 -5.84 -0.77
N MET A 100 25.83 -5.79 -1.05
CA MET A 100 24.81 -5.98 -0.02
C MET A 100 24.91 -7.35 0.61
N HIS A 101 25.17 -8.42 -0.15
CA HIS A 101 25.31 -9.80 0.33
C HIS A 101 26.50 -9.99 1.27
N LYS A 102 27.63 -9.34 0.97
CA LYS A 102 28.84 -9.35 1.83
C LYS A 102 28.67 -8.51 3.11
N SER A 103 27.77 -7.53 3.12
CA SER A 103 27.58 -6.66 4.28
C SER A 103 27.00 -7.41 5.49
N LYS A 104 27.59 -7.17 6.66
CA LYS A 104 27.08 -7.65 7.96
C LYS A 104 25.79 -6.91 8.40
N ARG A 105 25.53 -5.71 7.87
CA ARG A 105 24.32 -4.92 8.22
C ARG A 105 23.09 -5.51 7.52
N LYS A 106 22.12 -5.98 8.31
CA LYS A 106 20.87 -6.59 7.82
C LYS A 106 19.75 -5.54 7.75
N SER A 107 19.63 -4.83 6.63
CA SER A 107 18.47 -3.95 6.38
C SER A 107 17.23 -4.78 6.00
N ALA A 108 16.06 -4.41 6.52
CA ALA A 108 14.78 -5.03 6.13
C ALA A 108 14.47 -4.87 4.64
N THR A 109 15.01 -3.84 3.98
CA THR A 109 14.81 -3.55 2.56
C THR A 109 15.97 -4.02 1.67
N ARG A 110 16.85 -4.88 2.20
CA ARG A 110 17.99 -5.44 1.46
C ARG A 110 17.50 -6.15 0.19
N PHE A 111 18.24 -5.99 -0.91
CA PHE A 111 17.90 -6.53 -2.24
C PHE A 111 16.60 -6.02 -2.88
N TRP A 112 15.78 -5.24 -2.16
CA TRP A 112 14.51 -4.77 -2.69
C TRP A 112 14.66 -3.93 -3.96
N ARG A 113 15.74 -3.16 -4.11
CA ARG A 113 16.03 -2.41 -5.35
C ARG A 113 16.00 -3.32 -6.59
N ALA A 114 16.52 -4.54 -6.45
CA ALA A 114 16.61 -5.56 -7.49
C ALA A 114 15.36 -6.42 -7.61
N LEU A 115 14.62 -6.63 -6.53
CA LEU A 115 13.36 -7.39 -6.55
C LEU A 115 12.15 -6.54 -6.97
N ALA A 116 12.15 -5.25 -6.67
CA ALA A 116 11.00 -4.39 -6.88
C ALA A 116 10.68 -4.18 -8.37
N PRO A 117 9.40 -4.09 -8.76
CA PRO A 117 9.04 -3.71 -10.11
C PRO A 117 9.42 -2.24 -10.40
N LYS A 118 10.18 -2.03 -11.47
CA LYS A 118 10.51 -0.72 -12.02
C LYS A 118 9.26 -0.01 -12.54
N ARG A 119 9.34 1.31 -12.70
CA ARG A 119 8.22 2.12 -13.19
C ARG A 119 7.84 1.71 -14.62
N GLY A 120 6.61 2.00 -15.02
CA GLY A 120 6.12 1.75 -16.38
C GLY A 120 5.66 0.31 -16.61
N LYS A 121 6.32 -0.39 -17.55
CA LYS A 121 5.88 -1.70 -18.06
C LYS A 121 5.83 -2.78 -16.99
N GLU A 122 6.86 -2.89 -16.15
CA GLU A 122 6.92 -3.95 -15.12
C GLU A 122 5.79 -3.84 -14.08
N ARG A 123 5.47 -2.63 -13.62
CA ARG A 123 4.34 -2.42 -12.70
C ARG A 123 3.00 -2.69 -13.36
N THR A 124 2.88 -2.39 -14.65
CA THR A 124 1.66 -2.69 -15.41
C THR A 124 1.48 -4.19 -15.57
N ARG A 125 2.55 -4.92 -15.91
CA ARG A 125 2.57 -6.39 -15.96
C ARG A 125 2.25 -7.00 -14.60
N MET A 126 2.85 -6.49 -13.52
CA MET A 126 2.55 -6.96 -12.17
C MET A 126 1.10 -6.71 -11.80
N LYS A 127 0.53 -5.55 -12.12
CA LYS A 127 -0.89 -5.28 -11.88
C LYS A 127 -1.81 -6.17 -12.73
N ALA A 128 -1.45 -6.46 -13.98
CA ALA A 128 -2.23 -7.33 -14.85
C ALA A 128 -2.26 -8.77 -14.30
N ASN A 129 -1.12 -9.29 -13.82
CA ASN A 129 -1.03 -10.67 -13.35
C ASN A 129 -1.54 -10.85 -11.91
N CYS A 130 -1.23 -9.89 -11.03
CA CYS A 130 -1.51 -10.01 -9.59
C CYS A 130 -2.71 -9.19 -9.10
N GLY A 131 -3.27 -8.34 -9.97
CA GLY A 131 -4.28 -7.38 -9.59
C GLY A 131 -3.77 -6.37 -8.55
N ASP A 132 -4.70 -5.94 -7.71
CA ASP A 132 -4.49 -4.84 -6.77
C ASP A 132 -3.76 -5.27 -5.49
N VAL A 133 -3.62 -6.57 -5.24
CA VAL A 133 -3.01 -7.12 -4.02
C VAL A 133 -1.55 -6.68 -3.86
N CYS A 134 -0.84 -6.50 -4.97
CA CYS A 134 0.59 -6.18 -4.97
C CYS A 134 0.91 -4.70 -4.85
N PHE A 135 -0.09 -3.82 -4.70
CA PHE A 135 0.09 -2.37 -4.59
C PHE A 135 -0.75 -1.80 -3.47
N LEU A 136 -0.15 -0.99 -2.59
CA LEU A 136 -0.94 -0.30 -1.55
C LEU A 136 -1.77 0.86 -2.12
N ILE A 137 -1.41 1.38 -3.31
CA ILE A 137 -2.26 2.28 -4.10
C ILE A 137 -2.33 1.72 -5.53
N PRO A 138 -3.32 0.85 -5.82
CA PRO A 138 -3.41 0.14 -7.09
C PRO A 138 -3.73 1.05 -8.28
N GLU A 139 -4.56 2.07 -8.08
CA GLU A 139 -4.94 3.05 -9.12
C GLU A 139 -3.70 3.69 -9.75
N LYS A 140 -2.75 4.11 -8.90
CA LYS A 140 -1.52 4.79 -9.32
C LYS A 140 -0.33 3.83 -9.48
N LYS A 141 -0.52 2.51 -9.29
CA LYS A 141 0.54 1.50 -9.27
C LYS A 141 1.70 1.92 -8.35
N LYS A 142 1.39 2.52 -7.19
CA LYS A 142 2.37 3.01 -6.21
C LYS A 142 2.51 2.03 -5.06
N PHE A 143 3.68 2.07 -4.42
CA PHE A 143 4.04 1.23 -3.28
C PHE A 143 3.87 -0.26 -3.57
N PRO A 144 4.68 -0.82 -4.50
CA PRO A 144 4.66 -2.25 -4.74
C PRO A 144 5.11 -3.00 -3.48
N VAL A 145 4.43 -4.09 -3.16
CA VAL A 145 4.71 -4.94 -1.99
C VAL A 145 5.01 -6.40 -2.37
N CYS A 146 4.78 -6.79 -3.63
CA CYS A 146 5.19 -8.09 -4.16
C CYS A 146 6.52 -7.99 -4.90
N SER A 147 7.31 -9.05 -4.85
CA SER A 147 8.57 -9.17 -5.59
C SER A 147 8.29 -9.46 -7.07
N PHE A 148 9.01 -8.79 -7.97
CA PHE A 148 8.93 -9.06 -9.42
C PHE A 148 9.62 -10.39 -9.76
N TYR A 149 10.61 -10.79 -8.98
CA TYR A 149 11.28 -12.09 -9.12
C TYR A 149 10.32 -13.25 -8.90
N ASP A 150 9.49 -13.23 -7.85
CA ASP A 150 8.52 -14.31 -7.59
C ASP A 150 7.43 -14.35 -8.66
N LEU A 151 7.03 -13.19 -9.19
CA LEU A 151 6.12 -13.13 -10.32
C LEU A 151 6.72 -13.82 -11.56
N GLU A 152 7.98 -13.57 -11.89
CA GLU A 152 8.59 -14.15 -13.10
C GLU A 152 9.03 -15.61 -12.92
N THR A 153 9.51 -15.98 -11.74
CA THR A 153 10.10 -17.32 -11.53
C THR A 153 9.09 -18.33 -11.00
N LYS A 154 8.05 -17.89 -10.29
CA LYS A 154 7.06 -18.77 -9.66
C LYS A 154 5.65 -18.52 -10.17
N GLY A 155 5.40 -17.44 -10.92
CA GLY A 155 4.05 -17.03 -11.31
C GLY A 155 3.16 -16.68 -10.11
N GLN A 156 3.77 -16.41 -8.94
CA GLN A 156 3.04 -16.24 -7.69
C GLN A 156 3.06 -14.79 -7.23
N CYS A 157 1.89 -14.30 -6.85
CA CYS A 157 1.68 -12.96 -6.33
C CYS A 157 1.74 -13.00 -4.80
N ARG A 158 2.96 -13.16 -4.26
CA ARG A 158 3.19 -13.21 -2.82
C ARG A 158 3.70 -11.87 -2.31
N LEU A 159 3.17 -11.44 -1.16
CA LEU A 159 3.69 -10.29 -0.43
C LEU A 159 5.11 -10.60 0.05
N ASP A 160 6.01 -9.66 -0.23
CA ASP A 160 7.40 -9.73 0.17
C ASP A 160 7.65 -8.81 1.36
N ARG A 161 8.34 -9.31 2.39
CA ARG A 161 8.62 -8.55 3.62
C ARG A 161 9.47 -7.32 3.33
N SER A 162 10.46 -7.42 2.45
CA SER A 162 11.28 -6.27 2.04
C SER A 162 10.48 -5.26 1.23
N GLY A 163 9.50 -5.73 0.45
CA GLY A 163 8.53 -4.88 -0.24
C GLY A 163 7.65 -4.07 0.69
N VAL A 164 7.05 -4.72 1.69
CA VAL A 164 6.23 -4.05 2.70
C VAL A 164 7.05 -3.05 3.53
N ALA A 165 8.24 -3.44 3.99
CA ALA A 165 9.15 -2.53 4.70
C ALA A 165 9.54 -1.33 3.83
N SER A 166 9.82 -1.55 2.54
CA SER A 166 10.14 -0.46 1.60
C SER A 166 8.94 0.46 1.37
N ALA A 167 7.74 -0.10 1.23
CA ALA A 167 6.52 0.66 1.07
C ALA A 167 6.27 1.58 2.28
N LYS A 168 6.44 1.09 3.50
CA LYS A 168 6.35 1.88 4.74
C LYS A 168 7.34 3.05 4.75
N VAL A 169 8.63 2.78 4.48
CA VAL A 169 9.68 3.82 4.45
C VAL A 169 9.36 4.89 3.39
N ARG A 170 8.97 4.48 2.18
CA ARG A 170 8.62 5.42 1.11
C ARG A 170 7.34 6.20 1.42
N ALA A 171 6.34 5.57 2.02
CA ALA A 171 5.10 6.23 2.41
C ALA A 171 5.38 7.35 3.41
N ARG A 172 6.25 7.09 4.38
CA ARG A 172 6.72 8.09 5.35
C ARG A 172 7.47 9.24 4.69
N GLN A 173 8.42 8.94 3.79
CA GLN A 173 9.19 9.94 3.05
C GLN A 173 8.28 10.84 2.21
N TRP A 174 7.28 10.26 1.55
CA TRP A 174 6.38 10.99 0.65
C TRP A 174 5.09 11.49 1.33
N LYS A 175 5.01 11.42 2.67
CA LYS A 175 3.88 11.92 3.47
C LYS A 175 2.52 11.28 3.11
N TYR A 176 2.49 9.95 2.96
CA TYR A 176 1.27 9.15 2.80
C TYR A 176 0.93 8.41 4.11
N PRO A 177 0.27 9.06 5.09
CA PRO A 177 0.06 8.48 6.43
C PRO A 177 -0.82 7.23 6.42
N GLU A 178 -1.84 7.18 5.56
CA GLU A 178 -2.72 6.01 5.48
C GLU A 178 -2.01 4.78 4.89
N VAL A 179 -1.12 5.01 3.91
CA VAL A 179 -0.28 3.94 3.34
C VAL A 179 0.75 3.46 4.35
N GLU A 180 1.34 4.38 5.12
CA GLU A 180 2.29 4.04 6.19
C GLU A 180 1.62 3.16 7.24
N LYS A 181 0.42 3.52 7.73
CA LYS A 181 -0.35 2.71 8.68
C LYS A 181 -0.67 1.33 8.11
N LEU A 182 -1.12 1.27 6.85
CA LEU A 182 -1.44 0.00 6.19
C LEU A 182 -0.20 -0.89 6.05
N ALA A 183 0.92 -0.33 5.59
CA ALA A 183 2.18 -1.04 5.47
C ALA A 183 2.71 -1.50 6.83
N ALA A 184 2.57 -0.67 7.89
CA ALA A 184 2.95 -1.04 9.24
C ALA A 184 2.11 -2.20 9.79
N LYS A 185 0.80 -2.23 9.49
CA LYS A 185 -0.07 -3.35 9.86
C LYS A 185 0.34 -4.64 9.14
N LEU A 186 0.57 -4.57 7.82
CA LEU A 186 1.06 -5.71 7.05
C LEU A 186 2.42 -6.20 7.55
N GLU A 187 3.30 -5.27 7.93
CA GLU A 187 4.59 -5.58 8.51
C GLU A 187 4.42 -6.37 9.82
N GLN A 188 3.58 -5.90 10.74
CA GLN A 188 3.27 -6.59 12.01
C GLN A 188 2.70 -8.00 11.80
N ASP A 189 1.83 -8.18 10.80
CA ASP A 189 1.22 -9.47 10.50
C ASP A 189 2.24 -10.53 10.05
N PHE A 190 3.44 -10.13 9.59
CA PHE A 190 4.55 -11.06 9.34
C PHE A 190 5.31 -11.50 10.58
N TYR A 191 5.27 -10.73 11.67
CA TYR A 191 6.05 -11.00 12.88
C TYR A 191 5.25 -11.68 13.99
N LYS A 192 3.92 -11.73 13.88
CA LYS A 192 3.12 -12.47 14.86
C LYS A 192 3.48 -13.96 14.78
N PRO A 193 4.11 -14.55 15.81
CA PRO A 193 4.26 -16.00 15.89
C PRO A 193 2.87 -16.63 15.88
N LEU A 194 2.78 -17.84 15.32
CA LEU A 194 1.54 -18.62 15.34
C LEU A 194 1.18 -19.02 16.77
#